data_AF-A0A0C7N570-F1
#
_entry.id   AF-A0A0C7N570-F1
#
_cell.length_a   1.000
_cell.length_b   1.000
_cell.length_c   1.000
_cell.angle_alpha   90.00
_cell.angle_beta   90.00
_cell.angle_gamma   90.00
#
_symmetry.space_group_name_H-M   'P 1'
#
loop_
_entity.id
_entity.type
_entity.pdbx_description
1 polymer ?
#
loop_
_entity_poly.entity_id
_entity_poly.type
_entity_poly.pdbx_seq_one_letter_code
_entity_poly.pdbx_strand_id
1 'polypeptide(L)'
;MTSIEDIKRLVLKPFQSHRQLSIKEADTLSLEILDLLSQSDCKDRQTLKYLANFLTIETYHDLIEERNLNRKCGYPLCTRSQNRVRDPYGGNATATRFLQENNPYAYLSHYCSKFHYRCSQFYEVQLTEEALFVRIGVHLDDEVKGNLPKLQNISLLEELIQGEELGQQDLMSIVSGIGQLHIKSDEALGGDGKDELEKDLSEWLSHIKIVENQNPHPMGDISKDES
;
A
#
# COMPACT_ATOMS: atom_id res chain seq x y z
N MET A 1 -16.74 0.49 -8.02
CA MET A 1 -15.74 -0.19 -7.19
C MET A 1 -15.08 -1.23 -8.08
N THR A 2 -13.76 -1.31 -8.05
CA THR A 2 -12.94 -2.09 -8.97
C THR A 2 -12.53 -3.39 -8.30
N SER A 3 -12.73 -4.52 -8.97
CA SER A 3 -12.24 -5.83 -8.54
C SER A 3 -10.97 -6.25 -9.31
N ILE A 4 -10.33 -7.33 -8.87
CA ILE A 4 -9.23 -7.99 -9.61
C ILE A 4 -9.66 -8.37 -11.03
N GLU A 5 -10.89 -8.87 -11.19
CA GLU A 5 -11.45 -9.27 -12.50
C GLU A 5 -11.61 -8.06 -13.43
N ASP A 6 -12.00 -6.91 -12.88
CA ASP A 6 -12.09 -5.66 -13.62
C ASP A 6 -10.70 -5.21 -14.10
N ILE A 7 -9.68 -5.28 -13.25
CA ILE A 7 -8.29 -4.94 -13.62
C ILE A 7 -7.79 -5.87 -14.73
N LYS A 8 -7.99 -7.19 -14.59
CA LYS A 8 -7.61 -8.18 -15.61
C LYS A 8 -8.28 -7.88 -16.95
N ARG A 9 -9.58 -7.59 -16.93
CA ARG A 9 -10.39 -7.36 -18.13
C ARG A 9 -10.10 -6.03 -18.81
N LEU A 10 -10.00 -4.94 -18.04
CA LEU A 10 -9.90 -3.58 -18.56
C LEU A 10 -8.45 -3.20 -18.88
N VAL A 11 -7.50 -3.60 -18.04
CA VAL A 11 -6.10 -3.17 -18.13
C VAL A 11 -5.20 -4.26 -18.70
N LEU A 12 -5.25 -5.48 -18.17
CA LEU A 12 -4.23 -6.50 -18.47
C LEU A 12 -4.47 -7.29 -19.76
N LYS A 13 -5.71 -7.34 -20.25
CA LYS A 13 -6.12 -8.12 -21.42
C LYS A 13 -5.24 -7.90 -22.68
N PRO A 14 -4.80 -6.69 -23.03
CA PRO A 14 -3.97 -6.47 -24.21
C PRO A 14 -2.55 -7.05 -24.10
N PHE A 15 -2.03 -7.25 -22.89
CA PHE A 15 -0.64 -7.58 -22.64
C PHE A 15 -0.36 -9.08 -22.45
N GLN A 16 -1.35 -9.94 -22.69
CA GLN A 16 -1.24 -11.39 -22.43
C GLN A 16 -0.35 -12.15 -23.44
N SER A 17 0.07 -11.53 -24.54
CA SER A 17 0.80 -12.21 -25.62
C SER A 17 2.28 -12.47 -25.33
N HIS A 18 2.89 -11.72 -24.40
CA HIS A 18 4.32 -11.76 -24.14
C HIS A 18 4.64 -11.88 -22.66
N ARG A 19 5.74 -12.58 -22.35
CA ARG A 19 6.20 -12.80 -20.96
C ARG A 19 6.83 -11.57 -20.32
N GLN A 20 7.43 -10.69 -21.13
CA GLN A 20 8.08 -9.47 -20.68
C GLN A 20 7.33 -8.28 -21.28
N LEU A 21 7.06 -7.27 -20.45
CA LEU A 21 6.58 -5.98 -20.94
C LEU A 21 7.77 -5.17 -21.47
N SER A 22 7.58 -4.51 -22.61
CA SER A 22 8.43 -3.40 -23.00
C SER A 22 8.21 -2.21 -22.06
N ILE A 23 9.16 -1.26 -22.05
CA ILE A 23 9.05 -0.04 -21.24
C ILE A 23 7.73 0.70 -21.56
N LYS A 24 7.40 0.84 -22.85
CA LYS A 24 6.17 1.53 -23.28
C LYS A 24 4.89 0.82 -22.82
N GLU A 25 4.87 -0.50 -22.86
CA GLU A 25 3.71 -1.28 -22.39
C GLU A 25 3.55 -1.17 -20.88
N ALA A 26 4.67 -1.22 -20.13
CA ALA A 26 4.65 -1.02 -18.69
C ALA A 26 4.16 0.38 -18.31
N ASP A 27 4.64 1.43 -19.00
CA ASP A 27 4.17 2.80 -18.77
C ASP A 27 2.68 2.94 -19.05
N THR A 28 2.21 2.37 -20.17
CA THR A 28 0.79 2.38 -20.54
C THR A 28 -0.04 1.66 -19.48
N LEU A 29 0.41 0.50 -19.02
CA LEU A 29 -0.26 -0.28 -17.96
C LEU A 29 -0.35 0.52 -16.65
N SER A 30 0.74 1.15 -16.22
CA SER A 30 0.75 2.01 -15.02
C SER A 30 -0.25 3.15 -15.13
N LEU A 31 -0.31 3.83 -16.28
CA LEU A 31 -1.26 4.93 -16.53
C LEU A 31 -2.72 4.46 -16.50
N GLU A 32 -3.02 3.31 -17.11
CA GLU A 32 -4.37 2.73 -17.11
C GLU A 32 -4.82 2.31 -15.69
N ILE A 33 -3.91 1.79 -14.86
CA ILE A 33 -4.19 1.52 -13.45
C ILE A 33 -4.46 2.82 -12.68
N LEU A 34 -3.63 3.85 -12.89
CA LEU A 34 -3.80 5.16 -12.26
C LEU A 34 -5.15 5.78 -12.63
N ASP A 35 -5.51 5.80 -13.90
CA ASP A 35 -6.78 6.34 -14.36
C ASP A 35 -7.97 5.58 -13.75
N LEU A 36 -7.94 4.25 -13.81
CA LEU A 36 -8.98 3.40 -13.23
C LEU A 36 -9.16 3.68 -11.73
N LEU A 37 -8.08 3.72 -10.95
CA LEU A 37 -8.12 3.90 -9.51
C LEU A 37 -8.27 5.35 -9.05
N SER A 38 -8.00 6.34 -9.90
CA SER A 38 -8.25 7.74 -9.59
C SER A 38 -9.76 8.02 -9.50
N GLN A 39 -10.55 7.35 -10.35
CA GLN A 39 -12.01 7.54 -10.46
C GLN A 39 -12.81 6.51 -9.67
N SER A 40 -12.27 5.32 -9.44
CA SER A 40 -12.92 4.22 -8.73
C SER A 40 -12.34 3.99 -7.33
N ASP A 41 -12.82 2.99 -6.60
CA ASP A 41 -12.30 2.58 -5.30
C ASP A 41 -12.16 1.05 -5.33
N CYS A 42 -11.19 0.49 -4.61
CA CYS A 42 -11.02 -0.95 -4.52
C CYS A 42 -12.26 -1.60 -3.87
N LYS A 43 -12.74 -2.69 -4.46
CA LYS A 43 -13.90 -3.44 -3.96
C LYS A 43 -13.62 -4.09 -2.61
N ASP A 44 -12.42 -4.66 -2.46
CA ASP A 44 -12.00 -5.42 -1.30
C ASP A 44 -10.48 -5.35 -1.07
N ARG A 45 -10.07 -5.83 0.11
CA ARG A 45 -8.65 -5.89 0.55
C ARG A 45 -7.79 -6.71 -0.40
N GLN A 46 -8.34 -7.78 -0.95
CA GLN A 46 -7.66 -8.64 -1.91
C GLN A 46 -7.31 -7.89 -3.19
N THR A 47 -8.21 -7.02 -3.68
CA THR A 47 -7.90 -6.16 -4.83
C THR A 47 -6.77 -5.19 -4.52
N LEU A 48 -6.74 -4.58 -3.33
CA LEU A 48 -5.64 -3.69 -2.93
C LEU A 48 -4.29 -4.45 -2.84
N LYS A 49 -4.28 -5.63 -2.22
CA LYS A 49 -3.09 -6.49 -2.17
C LYS A 49 -2.63 -6.91 -3.58
N TYR A 50 -3.57 -7.21 -4.47
CA TYR A 50 -3.25 -7.54 -5.86
C TYR A 50 -2.61 -6.37 -6.61
N LEU A 51 -3.04 -5.13 -6.35
CA LEU A 51 -2.51 -3.93 -6.98
C LEU A 51 -1.05 -3.63 -6.63
N ALA A 52 -0.57 -4.07 -5.47
CA ALA A 52 0.83 -3.94 -5.06
C ALA A 52 1.82 -4.43 -6.13
N ASN A 53 1.43 -5.48 -6.84
CA ASN A 53 2.22 -6.09 -7.90
C ASN A 53 2.50 -5.14 -9.07
N PHE A 54 1.69 -4.09 -9.25
CA PHE A 54 1.82 -3.13 -10.34
C PHE A 54 2.32 -1.76 -9.89
N LEU A 55 2.27 -1.47 -8.59
CA LEU A 55 2.63 -0.16 -8.06
C LEU A 55 4.08 -0.13 -7.56
N THR A 56 4.75 0.98 -7.82
CA THR A 56 5.92 1.45 -7.07
C THR A 56 5.50 2.49 -6.03
N ILE A 57 6.41 2.84 -5.12
CA ILE A 57 6.22 3.95 -4.18
C ILE A 57 5.83 5.23 -4.91
N GLU A 58 6.56 5.59 -5.98
CA GLU A 58 6.30 6.79 -6.78
C GLU A 58 4.91 6.76 -7.42
N THR A 59 4.54 5.66 -8.10
CA THR A 59 3.21 5.55 -8.72
C THR A 59 2.08 5.55 -7.69
N TYR A 60 2.34 5.11 -6.44
CA TYR A 60 1.36 5.18 -5.38
C TYR A 60 1.16 6.61 -4.86
N HIS A 61 2.22 7.42 -4.79
CA HIS A 61 2.11 8.85 -4.52
C HIS A 61 1.32 9.56 -5.61
N ASP A 62 1.62 9.29 -6.87
CA ASP A 62 0.87 9.85 -8.01
C ASP A 62 -0.62 9.45 -7.92
N LEU A 63 -0.92 8.20 -7.56
CA LEU A 63 -2.28 7.75 -7.35
C LEU A 63 -3.00 8.54 -6.25
N ILE A 64 -2.33 8.81 -5.12
CA ILE A 64 -2.90 9.60 -4.02
C ILE A 64 -3.29 11.00 -4.51
N GLU A 65 -2.39 11.67 -5.24
CA GLU A 65 -2.64 13.00 -5.78
C GLU A 65 -3.79 12.99 -6.80
N GLU A 66 -3.80 12.06 -7.76
CA GLU A 66 -4.88 11.92 -8.76
C GLU A 66 -6.24 11.62 -8.11
N ARG A 67 -6.26 10.79 -7.05
CA ARG A 67 -7.48 10.57 -6.26
C ARG A 67 -7.92 11.84 -5.56
N ASN A 68 -6.99 12.63 -5.01
CA ASN A 68 -7.32 13.88 -4.34
C ASN A 68 -7.87 14.94 -5.31
N LEU A 69 -7.33 15.01 -6.54
CA LEU A 69 -7.89 15.84 -7.62
C LEU A 69 -9.34 15.47 -7.92
N ASN A 70 -9.64 14.17 -7.91
CA ASN A 70 -11.00 13.63 -8.03
C ASN A 70 -11.84 13.69 -6.74
N ARG A 71 -11.39 14.44 -5.73
CA ARG A 71 -12.05 14.62 -4.42
C ARG A 71 -12.28 13.30 -3.68
N LYS A 72 -11.33 12.37 -3.80
CA LYS A 72 -11.31 11.10 -3.07
C LYS A 72 -10.18 11.07 -2.05
N CYS A 73 -10.40 10.32 -0.98
CA CYS A 73 -9.36 9.98 -0.02
C CYS A 73 -8.25 9.17 -0.72
N GLY A 74 -6.99 9.50 -0.42
CA GLY A 74 -5.82 8.89 -1.04
C GLY A 74 -5.76 7.37 -0.86
N TYR A 75 -6.29 6.85 0.25
CA TYR A 75 -6.35 5.41 0.49
C TYR A 75 -7.35 4.70 -0.47
N PRO A 76 -6.91 3.78 -1.35
CA PRO A 76 -7.75 3.26 -2.45
C PRO A 76 -8.99 2.45 -2.04
N LEU A 77 -9.04 1.93 -0.82
CA LEU A 77 -10.24 1.24 -0.28
C LEU A 77 -11.33 2.21 0.18
N CYS A 78 -11.01 3.51 0.33
CA CYS A 78 -11.93 4.48 0.88
C CYS A 78 -12.81 5.10 -0.20
N THR A 79 -14.13 5.09 0.03
CA THR A 79 -15.13 5.74 -0.82
C THR A 79 -15.44 7.21 -0.43
N ARG A 80 -14.79 7.73 0.62
CA ARG A 80 -14.98 9.10 1.11
C ARG A 80 -14.00 10.06 0.43
N SER A 81 -14.30 11.36 0.48
CA SER A 81 -13.35 12.41 0.10
C SER A 81 -12.27 12.60 1.15
N GLN A 82 -11.17 13.27 0.78
CA GLN A 82 -10.27 13.88 1.76
C GLN A 82 -11.04 14.86 2.66
N ASN A 83 -10.54 15.07 3.87
CA ASN A 83 -11.23 15.90 4.87
C ASN A 83 -11.17 17.39 4.50
N ARG A 84 -10.00 17.83 3.99
CA ARG A 84 -9.76 19.21 3.55
C ARG A 84 -9.40 19.21 2.08
N VAL A 85 -10.36 19.56 1.22
CA VAL A 85 -10.07 19.71 -0.21
C VAL A 85 -9.13 20.89 -0.42
N ARG A 86 -7.96 20.63 -1.01
CA ARG A 86 -6.97 21.64 -1.37
C ARG A 86 -7.18 22.06 -2.83
N ASP A 87 -6.98 23.34 -3.10
CA ASP A 87 -6.77 23.82 -4.47
C ASP A 87 -5.26 23.78 -4.77
N PRO A 88 -4.78 22.90 -5.67
CA PRO A 88 -3.37 22.83 -6.04
C PRO A 88 -2.87 24.12 -6.71
N TYR A 89 -3.78 24.88 -7.32
CA TYR A 89 -3.48 26.10 -8.08
C TYR A 89 -3.83 27.38 -7.29
N GLY A 90 -4.40 27.22 -6.09
CA GLY A 90 -4.86 28.31 -5.24
C GLY A 90 -3.80 28.77 -4.24
N GLY A 91 -3.28 29.99 -4.43
CA GLY A 91 -2.47 30.69 -3.42
C GLY A 91 -0.95 30.60 -3.60
N ASN A 92 -0.20 31.07 -2.60
CA ASN A 92 1.26 31.08 -2.62
C ASN A 92 1.82 29.68 -2.28
N ALA A 93 2.37 29.00 -3.29
CA ALA A 93 2.90 27.65 -3.19
C ALA A 93 3.93 27.47 -2.04
N THR A 94 4.73 28.49 -1.77
CA THR A 94 5.74 28.48 -0.70
C THR A 94 5.10 28.45 0.69
N ALA A 95 4.03 29.23 0.88
CA ALA A 95 3.29 29.26 2.14
C ALA A 95 2.52 27.96 2.38
N THR A 96 1.93 27.37 1.34
CA THR A 96 1.23 26.08 1.45
C THR A 96 2.19 24.95 1.81
N ARG A 97 3.40 24.93 1.22
CA ARG A 97 4.41 23.91 1.51
C ARG A 97 4.96 24.05 2.93
N PHE A 98 5.26 25.26 3.37
CA PHE A 98 5.68 25.53 4.75
C PHE A 98 4.61 25.11 5.78
N LEU A 99 3.33 25.33 5.47
CA LEU A 99 2.23 24.88 6.30
C LEU A 99 2.06 23.35 6.27
N GLN A 100 2.45 22.65 5.22
CA GLN A 100 2.42 21.19 5.19
C GLN A 100 3.53 20.57 6.03
N GLU A 101 4.76 21.08 5.91
CA GLU A 101 5.93 20.56 6.62
C GLU A 101 5.79 20.73 8.16
N ASN A 102 5.07 21.76 8.62
CA ASN A 102 4.99 22.11 10.05
C ASN A 102 3.63 21.83 10.71
N ASN A 103 2.65 21.30 9.98
CA ASN A 103 1.30 21.09 10.52
C ASN A 103 1.02 19.61 10.79
N PRO A 104 0.76 19.20 12.04
CA PRO A 104 0.44 17.81 12.36
C PRO A 104 -0.85 17.33 11.67
N TYR A 105 -1.71 18.24 11.18
CA TYR A 105 -2.93 17.93 10.45
C TYR A 105 -2.79 17.98 8.92
N ALA A 106 -1.57 18.04 8.38
CA ALA A 106 -1.32 18.11 6.94
C ALA A 106 -1.93 16.91 6.19
N TYR A 107 -1.94 15.71 6.79
CA TYR A 107 -2.53 14.51 6.19
C TYR A 107 -4.02 14.67 5.84
N LEU A 108 -4.76 15.58 6.47
CA LEU A 108 -6.18 15.81 6.19
C LEU A 108 -6.44 16.39 4.79
N SER A 109 -5.42 16.94 4.11
CA SER A 109 -5.57 17.35 2.71
C SER A 109 -5.57 16.18 1.74
N HIS A 110 -5.03 15.03 2.15
CA HIS A 110 -4.90 13.84 1.30
C HIS A 110 -5.84 12.72 1.72
N TYR A 111 -6.19 12.66 3.01
CA TYR A 111 -6.96 11.56 3.59
C TYR A 111 -8.20 12.07 4.33
N CYS A 112 -9.18 11.18 4.51
CA CYS A 112 -10.38 11.51 5.27
C CYS A 112 -10.15 11.51 6.80
N SER A 113 -9.14 10.78 7.28
CA SER A 113 -8.84 10.58 8.71
C SER A 113 -7.38 10.16 8.95
N LYS A 114 -6.91 10.29 10.20
CA LYS A 114 -5.59 9.78 10.64
C LYS A 114 -5.46 8.27 10.40
N PHE A 115 -6.55 7.52 10.55
CA PHE A 115 -6.57 6.08 10.32
C PHE A 115 -6.21 5.70 8.88
N HIS A 116 -6.87 6.29 7.88
CA HIS A 116 -6.52 6.02 6.47
C HIS A 116 -5.17 6.58 6.05
N TYR A 117 -4.71 7.67 6.68
CA TYR A 117 -3.33 8.12 6.51
C TYR A 117 -2.35 7.03 6.94
N ARG A 118 -2.52 6.44 8.14
CA ARG A 118 -1.66 5.33 8.60
C ARG A 118 -1.79 4.08 7.75
N CYS A 119 -3.00 3.71 7.31
CA CYS A 119 -3.20 2.55 6.42
C CYS A 119 -2.49 2.75 5.08
N SER A 120 -2.54 3.96 4.53
CA SER A 120 -1.87 4.33 3.29
C SER A 120 -0.35 4.29 3.43
N GLN A 121 0.20 4.88 4.50
CA GLN A 121 1.65 4.82 4.79
C GLN A 121 2.14 3.39 5.00
N PHE A 122 1.37 2.59 5.72
CA PHE A 122 1.71 1.19 5.99
C PHE A 122 1.71 0.35 4.71
N TYR A 123 0.78 0.60 3.79
CA TYR A 123 0.76 -0.04 2.48
C TYR A 123 1.94 0.40 1.60
N GLU A 124 2.22 1.71 1.56
CA GLU A 124 3.26 2.31 0.73
C GLU A 124 4.65 1.74 1.01
N VAL A 125 5.01 1.56 2.28
CA VAL A 125 6.38 1.14 2.68
C VAL A 125 6.68 -0.31 2.32
N GLN A 126 5.66 -1.09 1.99
CA GLN A 126 5.78 -2.47 1.53
C GLN A 126 5.92 -2.56 0.00
N LEU A 127 5.69 -1.46 -0.73
CA LEU A 127 5.82 -1.43 -2.19
C LEU A 127 7.29 -1.43 -2.61
N THR A 128 7.59 -2.13 -3.70
CA THR A 128 8.94 -2.13 -4.28
C THR A 128 9.22 -0.85 -5.06
N GLU A 129 10.48 -0.41 -5.05
CA GLU A 129 10.97 0.66 -5.93
C GLU A 129 11.31 0.14 -7.34
N GLU A 130 11.31 -1.18 -7.54
CA GLU A 130 11.59 -1.79 -8.85
C GLU A 130 10.53 -1.42 -9.90
N ALA A 131 10.99 -0.91 -11.04
CA ALA A 131 10.14 -0.54 -12.15
C ALA A 131 9.32 -1.71 -12.69
N LEU A 132 8.09 -1.43 -13.14
CA LEU A 132 7.12 -2.45 -13.54
C LEU A 132 7.62 -3.36 -14.67
N PHE A 133 8.33 -2.82 -15.66
CA PHE A 133 8.83 -3.61 -16.80
C PHE A 133 9.85 -4.68 -16.40
N VAL A 134 10.47 -4.59 -15.22
CA VAL A 134 11.42 -5.59 -14.70
C VAL A 134 10.68 -6.79 -14.08
N ARG A 135 9.43 -6.61 -13.66
CA ARG A 135 8.60 -7.61 -12.98
C ARG A 135 8.05 -8.63 -13.98
N ILE A 136 8.86 -9.64 -14.28
CA ILE A 136 8.58 -10.63 -15.34
C ILE A 136 7.25 -11.35 -15.09
N GLY A 137 6.32 -11.23 -16.05
CA GLY A 137 5.03 -11.94 -16.10
C GLY A 137 4.03 -11.58 -15.00
N VAL A 138 4.20 -10.44 -14.32
CA VAL A 138 3.25 -9.96 -13.31
C VAL A 138 1.85 -9.70 -13.88
N HIS A 139 1.81 -9.24 -15.14
CA HIS A 139 0.61 -8.91 -15.91
C HIS A 139 -0.10 -10.12 -16.49
N LEU A 140 0.51 -11.30 -16.46
CA LEU A 140 -0.08 -12.53 -17.02
C LEU A 140 -1.17 -13.11 -16.14
N ASP A 141 -2.15 -13.76 -16.74
CA ASP A 141 -3.17 -14.53 -16.04
C ASP A 141 -2.58 -15.78 -15.36
N ASP A 142 -3.25 -16.21 -14.28
CA ASP A 142 -2.78 -17.28 -13.40
C ASP A 142 -2.66 -18.64 -14.11
N GLU A 143 -3.45 -18.84 -15.18
CA GLU A 143 -3.39 -20.03 -16.04
C GLU A 143 -2.08 -20.11 -16.85
N VAL A 144 -1.50 -18.95 -17.19
CA VAL A 144 -0.25 -18.83 -17.97
C VAL A 144 0.97 -18.70 -17.04
N LYS A 145 0.75 -18.34 -15.78
CA LYS A 145 1.81 -18.03 -14.81
C LYS A 145 2.66 -19.22 -14.41
N GLY A 146 2.17 -20.47 -14.37
CA GLY A 146 3.01 -21.62 -13.97
C GLY A 146 3.87 -21.32 -12.72
N ASN A 147 5.19 -21.52 -12.82
CA ASN A 147 6.20 -21.26 -11.76
C ASN A 147 6.73 -19.80 -11.69
N LEU A 148 6.02 -18.81 -12.25
CA LEU A 148 6.48 -17.41 -12.23
C LEU A 148 6.49 -16.79 -10.81
N PRO A 149 7.29 -15.73 -10.59
CA PRO A 149 7.64 -15.26 -9.25
C PRO A 149 6.41 -14.87 -8.44
N LYS A 150 6.50 -15.18 -7.13
CA LYS A 150 5.47 -14.87 -6.13
C LYS A 150 5.03 -13.42 -6.26
N LEU A 151 3.72 -13.22 -6.27
CA LEU A 151 3.09 -11.92 -6.04
C LEU A 151 3.68 -11.32 -4.75
N GLN A 152 3.79 -9.99 -4.70
CA GLN A 152 4.13 -9.29 -3.47
C GLN A 152 3.12 -9.67 -2.41
N ASN A 153 3.59 -10.26 -1.31
CA ASN A 153 2.76 -10.53 -0.16
C ASN A 153 2.73 -9.26 0.69
N ILE A 154 1.66 -8.48 0.53
CA ILE A 154 1.45 -7.25 1.29
C ILE A 154 0.44 -7.51 2.39
N SER A 155 0.75 -7.02 3.58
CA SER A 155 -0.15 -6.96 4.72
C SER A 155 -0.88 -5.61 4.77
N LEU A 156 -2.14 -5.60 5.20
CA LEU A 156 -2.86 -4.35 5.42
C LEU A 156 -2.99 -4.06 6.91
N LEU A 157 -2.85 -2.79 7.28
CA LEU A 157 -2.83 -2.37 8.68
C LEU A 157 -4.12 -2.75 9.42
N GLU A 158 -5.27 -2.58 8.75
CA GLU A 158 -6.57 -2.90 9.33
C GLU A 158 -6.79 -4.40 9.57
N GLU A 159 -6.06 -5.28 8.88
CA GLU A 159 -6.09 -6.73 9.15
C GLU A 159 -5.34 -7.05 10.44
N LEU A 160 -4.22 -6.36 10.68
CA LEU A 160 -3.44 -6.52 11.92
C LEU A 160 -4.25 -6.08 13.15
N ILE A 161 -4.93 -4.94 13.03
CA ILE A 161 -5.74 -4.38 14.12
C ILE A 161 -6.96 -5.27 14.41
N GLN A 162 -7.47 -5.98 13.41
CA GLN A 162 -8.60 -6.91 13.57
C GLN A 162 -8.17 -8.28 14.15
N GLY A 163 -6.87 -8.52 14.34
CA GLY A 163 -6.36 -9.72 14.99
C GLY A 163 -6.46 -10.98 14.12
N GLU A 164 -6.45 -10.84 12.79
CA GLU A 164 -6.24 -11.99 11.92
C GLU A 164 -4.83 -12.57 12.18
N GLU A 165 -4.72 -13.90 12.31
CA GLU A 165 -3.47 -14.59 12.66
C GLU A 165 -2.38 -14.32 11.62
N LEU A 166 -1.46 -13.41 11.96
CA LEU A 166 -0.32 -13.08 11.10
C LEU A 166 0.74 -14.17 11.18
N GLY A 167 1.25 -14.57 10.02
CA GLY A 167 2.41 -15.44 9.96
C GLY A 167 3.64 -14.72 10.51
N GLN A 168 4.58 -15.46 11.13
CA GLN A 168 5.85 -14.90 11.61
C GLN A 168 6.63 -14.12 10.53
N GLN A 169 6.44 -14.47 9.26
CA GLN A 169 7.05 -13.79 8.10
C GLN A 169 6.47 -12.38 7.90
N ASP A 170 5.18 -12.19 8.17
CA ASP A 170 4.52 -10.89 8.05
C ASP A 170 5.06 -9.93 9.12
N LEU A 171 5.29 -10.41 10.35
CA LEU A 171 5.89 -9.62 11.44
C LEU A 171 7.30 -9.12 11.12
N MET A 172 8.14 -9.91 10.45
CA MET A 172 9.47 -9.46 10.04
C MET A 172 9.39 -8.39 8.93
N SER A 173 8.49 -8.55 7.97
CA SER A 173 8.27 -7.55 6.92
C SER A 173 7.76 -6.22 7.50
N ILE A 174 6.93 -6.29 8.55
CA ILE A 174 6.44 -5.14 9.31
C ILE A 174 7.59 -4.42 10.02
N VAL A 175 8.47 -5.15 10.72
CA VAL A 175 9.62 -4.55 11.41
C VAL A 175 10.59 -3.92 10.42
N SER A 176 10.81 -4.53 9.25
CA SER A 176 11.61 -3.93 8.19
C SER A 176 10.94 -2.69 7.58
N GLY A 177 9.62 -2.70 7.36
CA GLY A 177 8.87 -1.54 6.87
C GLY A 177 8.87 -0.37 7.87
N ILE A 178 8.71 -0.65 9.16
CA ILE A 178 8.86 0.34 10.24
C ILE A 178 10.31 0.86 10.31
N GLY A 179 11.30 -0.01 10.14
CA GLY A 179 12.71 0.38 10.06
C GLY A 179 13.03 1.27 8.85
N GLN A 180 12.38 1.06 7.71
CA GLN A 180 12.53 1.92 6.52
C GLN A 180 11.78 3.25 6.66
N LEU A 181 10.61 3.26 7.31
CA LEU A 181 9.97 4.50 7.75
C LEU A 181 10.90 5.33 8.63
N HIS A 182 11.62 4.68 9.54
CA HIS A 182 12.61 5.30 10.43
C HIS A 182 13.76 5.96 9.67
N ILE A 183 14.17 5.40 8.51
CA ILE A 183 15.28 5.90 7.69
C ILE A 183 14.83 7.00 6.72
N LYS A 184 13.70 6.85 6.03
CA LYS A 184 13.17 7.91 5.13
C LYS A 184 12.70 9.15 5.89
N SER A 185 12.32 9.03 7.17
CA SER A 185 11.98 10.17 8.01
C SER A 185 13.18 11.00 8.48
N ASP A 186 14.39 10.44 8.49
CA ASP A 186 15.59 11.15 8.96
C ASP A 186 16.03 12.28 8.00
N GLU A 187 15.62 12.24 6.73
CA GLU A 187 15.92 13.29 5.74
C GLU A 187 14.77 14.29 5.50
N ALA A 188 13.52 13.96 5.87
CA ALA A 188 12.34 14.70 5.41
C ALA A 188 11.40 15.26 6.49
N LEU A 189 11.48 14.84 7.77
CA LEU A 189 10.50 15.26 8.79
C LEU A 189 11.18 15.56 10.14
N GLY A 190 10.90 16.75 10.68
CA GLY A 190 11.28 17.13 12.05
C GLY A 190 10.74 16.12 13.08
N GLY A 191 11.53 15.89 14.13
CA GLY A 191 11.41 14.76 15.07
C GLY A 191 10.11 14.55 15.85
N ASP A 192 9.09 15.39 15.68
CA ASP A 192 7.83 15.30 16.44
C ASP A 192 6.87 14.24 15.88
N GLY A 193 6.88 14.00 14.55
CA GLY A 193 6.03 12.98 13.92
C GLY A 193 6.53 11.53 14.11
N LYS A 194 7.82 11.37 14.41
CA LYS A 194 8.51 10.09 14.67
C LYS A 194 8.06 9.48 15.99
N ASP A 195 8.12 10.28 17.06
CA ASP A 195 7.72 9.87 18.41
C ASP A 195 6.22 9.55 18.50
N GLU A 196 5.37 10.24 17.74
CA GLU A 196 3.93 10.01 17.74
C GLU A 196 3.55 8.73 16.98
N LEU A 197 4.20 8.44 15.85
CA LEU A 197 3.99 7.19 15.10
C LEU A 197 4.52 5.97 15.88
N GLU A 198 5.68 6.08 16.53
CA GLU A 198 6.24 5.00 17.35
C GLU A 198 5.35 4.71 18.57
N LYS A 199 4.78 5.75 19.20
CA LYS A 199 3.80 5.59 20.28
C LYS A 199 2.50 4.96 19.77
N ASP A 200 1.96 5.45 18.66
CA ASP A 200 0.73 4.91 18.03
C ASP A 200 0.93 3.40 17.70
N LEU A 201 2.08 3.04 17.11
CA LEU A 201 2.40 1.64 16.77
C LEU A 201 2.67 0.78 18.01
N SER A 202 3.39 1.30 19.01
CA SER A 202 3.66 0.59 20.26
C SER A 202 2.37 0.35 21.05
N GLU A 203 1.46 1.32 21.08
CA GLU A 203 0.13 1.19 21.66
C GLU A 203 -0.68 0.12 20.92
N TRP A 204 -0.66 0.10 19.58
CA TRP A 204 -1.36 -0.92 18.81
C TRP A 204 -0.76 -2.32 18.95
N LEU A 205 0.57 -2.44 18.96
CA LEU A 205 1.26 -3.71 19.22
C LEU A 205 0.97 -4.23 20.62
N SER A 206 0.75 -3.35 21.61
CA SER A 206 0.37 -3.75 22.97
C SER A 206 -1.04 -4.37 23.06
N HIS A 207 -1.91 -4.10 22.07
CA HIS A 207 -3.23 -4.72 21.97
C HIS A 207 -3.21 -6.10 21.31
N ILE A 208 -2.09 -6.51 20.71
CA ILE A 208 -1.92 -7.84 20.13
C ILE A 208 -1.76 -8.84 21.28
N LYS A 209 -2.81 -9.62 21.53
CA LYS A 209 -2.79 -10.67 22.55
C LYS A 209 -1.99 -11.87 22.03
N ILE A 210 -0.72 -11.94 22.41
CA ILE A 210 0.10 -13.14 22.20
C ILE A 210 -0.55 -14.28 23.01
N VAL A 211 -1.08 -15.29 22.31
CA VAL A 211 -1.62 -16.50 22.94
C VAL A 211 -0.49 -17.52 22.98
N GLU A 212 0.05 -17.76 24.17
CA GLU A 212 1.03 -18.84 24.38
C GLU A 212 0.33 -20.19 24.24
N ASN A 213 0.81 -21.01 23.30
CA ASN A 213 0.33 -22.37 23.12
C ASN A 213 0.82 -23.22 24.31
N GLN A 214 -0.10 -23.65 25.17
CA GLN A 214 0.23 -24.34 26.42
C GLN A 214 0.83 -25.75 26.23
N ASN A 215 0.73 -26.32 25.02
CA ASN A 215 1.35 -27.59 24.67
C ASN A 215 2.16 -27.46 23.37
N PRO A 216 3.39 -26.89 23.43
CA PRO A 216 4.26 -26.86 22.28
C PRO A 216 4.67 -28.29 21.90
N HIS A 217 4.56 -28.62 20.61
CA HIS A 217 5.03 -29.91 20.10
C HIS A 217 6.54 -30.05 20.37
N PRO A 218 7.04 -31.22 20.85
CA PRO A 218 8.44 -31.38 21.24
C PRO A 218 9.44 -31.18 20.09
N MET A 219 8.97 -31.18 18.84
CA MET A 219 9.78 -30.92 17.64
C MET A 219 9.69 -29.46 17.13
N GLY A 220 8.94 -28.58 17.81
CA GLY A 220 8.73 -27.18 17.40
C GLY A 220 8.14 -27.03 15.99
N ASP A 221 8.48 -25.94 15.30
CA ASP A 221 7.98 -25.54 13.97
C ASP A 221 8.49 -26.43 12.81
N ILE A 222 9.14 -27.56 13.10
CA ILE A 222 9.72 -28.46 12.08
C ILE A 222 8.65 -29.33 11.43
N SER A 223 7.55 -29.60 12.12
CA SER A 223 6.37 -30.24 11.54
C SER A 223 5.44 -29.16 11.01
N LYS A 224 5.48 -28.90 9.69
CA LYS A 224 4.31 -28.34 9.02
C LYS A 224 3.15 -29.30 9.25
N ASP A 225 2.03 -28.79 9.76
CA ASP A 225 0.78 -29.54 9.83
C ASP A 225 0.41 -29.98 8.41
N GLU A 226 0.54 -31.29 8.14
CA GLU A 226 -0.16 -31.92 7.02
C GLU A 226 -1.61 -32.13 7.47
N SER A 227 -2.49 -31.18 7.15
CA SER A 227 -3.95 -31.36 7.09
C SER A 227 -4.61 -30.26 6.27
#